data_AF-A0A4S2DK98-F1
#
_entry.id   AF-A0A4S2DK98-F1
#
_cell.length_a   1.000
_cell.length_b   1.000
_cell.length_c   1.000
_cell.angle_alpha   90.00
_cell.angle_beta   90.00
_cell.angle_gamma   90.00
#
_symmetry.space_group_name_H-M   'P 1'
#
loop_
_entity.id
_entity.type
_entity.pdbx_description
1 polymer ?
#
loop_
_entity_poly.entity_id
_entity_poly.type
_entity_poly.pdbx_seq_one_letter_code
_entity_poly.pdbx_strand_id
1 'polypeptide(L)' 'MMKVFRGMVTGAIVGMAVTAMILPQLDKKTQRNLKRVSKRVLNMAEDACCMVTDYMS' A
#
# COMPACT_ATOMS: atom_id res chain seq x y z
N MET A 1 19.33 -3.89 -7.44
CA MET A 1 17.94 -3.37 -7.44
C MET A 1 16.89 -4.46 -7.69
N MET A 2 16.97 -5.24 -8.77
CA MET A 2 15.93 -6.22 -9.15
C MET A 2 15.61 -7.32 -8.12
N LYS A 3 16.60 -7.80 -7.36
CA LYS A 3 16.39 -8.82 -6.29
C LYS A 3 15.67 -8.24 -5.06
N VAL A 4 15.95 -6.97 -4.73
CA VAL A 4 15.29 -6.25 -3.63
C VAL A 4 13.85 -5.92 -4.01
N PHE A 5 13.63 -5.46 -5.24
CA PHE A 5 12.30 -5.20 -5.79
C PHE A 5 11.44 -6.47 -5.80
N ARG A 6 12.02 -7.60 -6.19
CA ARG A 6 11.34 -8.90 -6.16
C ARG A 6 10.98 -9.33 -4.74
N GLY A 7 11.88 -9.15 -3.77
CA GLY A 7 11.59 -9.41 -2.35
C GLY A 7 10.50 -8.51 -1.77
N MET A 8 10.49 -7.23 -2.16
CA MET A 8 9.48 -6.25 -1.76
C MET A 8 8.10 -6.59 -2.36
N VAL A 9 8.04 -6.93 -3.65
CA VAL A 9 6.81 -7.37 -4.32
C VAL A 9 6.27 -8.64 -3.68
N THR A 10 7.12 -9.63 -3.42
CA THR A 10 6.71 -10.87 -2.73
C THR A 10 6.20 -10.57 -1.32
N GLY A 11 6.88 -9.71 -0.55
CA GLY A 11 6.45 -9.31 0.79
C GLY A 11 5.10 -8.57 0.79
N ALA A 12 4.88 -7.67 -0.18
CA ALA A 12 3.61 -6.97 -0.34
C ALA A 12 2.46 -7.92 -0.68
N ILE A 13 2.68 -8.89 -1.56
CA ILE A 13 1.66 -9.89 -1.94
C ILE A 13 1.30 -10.77 -0.73
N VAL A 14 2.29 -11.24 0.02
CA VAL A 14 2.07 -12.06 1.22
C VAL A 14 1.32 -11.25 2.29
N GLY A 15 1.73 -9.99 2.53
CA GLY A 15 1.06 -9.10 3.47
C GLY A 15 -0.38 -8.81 3.07
N MET A 16 -0.65 -8.57 1.78
CA MET A 16 -2.01 -8.40 1.28
C MET A 16 -2.86 -9.65 1.39
N ALA A 17 -2.32 -10.83 1.07
CA ALA A 17 -3.05 -12.09 1.17
C ALA A 17 -3.44 -12.36 2.64
N VAL A 18 -2.50 -12.20 3.58
CA VAL A 18 -2.77 -12.37 5.01
C VAL A 18 -3.86 -11.39 5.44
N THR A 19 -3.74 -10.11 5.10
CA THR A 19 -4.74 -9.10 5.42
C THR A 19 -6.10 -9.46 4.80
N ALA A 20 -6.14 -9.90 3.54
CA ALA A 20 -7.36 -10.29 2.82
C ALA A 20 -8.08 -11.48 3.46
N MET A 21 -7.34 -12.42 4.07
CA MET A 21 -7.92 -13.56 4.79
C MET A 21 -8.54 -13.18 6.14
N ILE A 22 -8.11 -12.07 6.75
CA ILE A 22 -8.72 -11.49 7.98
C ILE A 22 -9.78 -10.42 7.67
N LEU A 23 -9.81 -9.93 6.42
CA LEU A 23 -10.81 -8.99 5.89
C LEU A 23 -12.19 -9.59 5.48
N PRO A 24 -12.53 -10.89 5.49
CA PRO A 24 -13.86 -11.33 5.02
C PRO A 24 -15.01 -10.91 5.94
N GLN A 25 -14.72 -10.47 7.18
CA GLN A 25 -15.71 -9.84 8.06
C GLN A 25 -15.88 -8.33 7.81
N LEU A 26 -15.19 -7.80 6.80
CA LEU A 26 -15.08 -6.39 6.56
C LEU A 26 -16.22 -5.93 5.65
N ASP A 27 -17.33 -5.61 6.30
CA ASP A 27 -18.56 -5.06 5.76
C ASP A 27 -18.34 -3.98 4.66
N LYS A 28 -19.32 -3.81 3.75
CA LYS A 28 -19.33 -2.79 2.67
C LYS A 28 -18.96 -1.39 3.18
N LYS A 29 -19.23 -1.09 4.46
CA LYS A 29 -18.83 0.13 5.16
C LYS A 29 -17.32 0.32 5.21
N THR A 30 -16.53 -0.73 5.43
CA THR A 30 -15.08 -0.59 5.47
C THR A 30 -14.48 -0.55 4.08
N GLN A 31 -15.04 -1.22 3.06
CA GLN A 31 -14.60 -0.99 1.68
C GLN A 31 -14.70 0.49 1.29
N ARG A 32 -15.80 1.17 1.67
CA ARG A 32 -15.95 2.62 1.46
C ARG A 32 -14.93 3.45 2.23
N ASN A 33 -14.62 3.06 3.47
CA ASN A 33 -13.58 3.73 4.26
C ASN A 33 -12.18 3.47 3.72
N LEU A 34 -11.84 2.24 3.36
CA LEU A 34 -10.60 1.86 2.67
C LEU A 34 -10.45 2.65 1.37
N LYS A 35 -11.51 2.85 0.58
CA LYS A 35 -11.45 3.69 -0.63
C LYS A 35 -11.07 5.14 -0.30
N ARG A 36 -11.64 5.72 0.76
CA ARG A 36 -11.32 7.09 1.20
C ARG A 36 -9.90 7.18 1.76
N VAL A 37 -9.51 6.23 2.60
CA VAL A 37 -8.19 6.18 3.23
C VAL A 37 -7.12 5.90 2.17
N SER A 38 -7.34 4.95 1.27
CA SER A 38 -6.45 4.65 0.15
C SER A 38 -6.21 5.86 -0.73
N LYS A 39 -7.23 6.69 -0.99
CA LYS A 39 -7.06 7.93 -1.74
C LYS A 39 -6.20 8.96 -1.00
N ARG A 40 -6.31 9.05 0.33
CA ARG A 40 -5.45 9.92 1.16
C ARG A 40 -4.02 9.39 1.26
N VAL A 41 -3.86 8.08 1.44
CA VAL A 41 -2.56 7.41 1.52
C VAL A 41 -1.82 7.52 0.20
N LEU A 42 -2.51 7.38 -0.94
CA LEU A 42 -1.90 7.61 -2.26
C LEU A 42 -1.39 9.05 -2.39
N ASN A 43 -2.22 10.05 -2.07
CA ASN A 43 -1.78 11.45 -2.11
C ASN A 43 -0.56 11.71 -1.21
N MET A 44 -0.59 11.20 0.03
CA MET A 44 0.55 11.30 0.95
C MET A 44 1.79 10.54 0.48
N ALA A 45 1.61 9.39 -0.16
CA ALA A 45 2.71 8.59 -0.70
C ALA A 45 3.31 9.27 -1.93
N GLU A 46 2.51 9.94 -2.76
CA GLU A 46 3.00 10.77 -3.87
C GLU A 46 3.80 11.95 -3.35
N ASP A 47 3.31 12.69 -2.35
CA ASP A 47 4.05 13.78 -1.70
C ASP A 47 5.37 13.27 -1.07
N ALA A 48 5.32 12.15 -0.35
CA ALA A 48 6.49 11.57 0.31
C ALA A 48 7.49 10.96 -0.69
N CYS A 49 7.02 10.28 -1.74
CA CYS A 49 7.88 9.78 -2.81
C CYS A 49 8.51 10.95 -3.58
N CYS A 50 7.78 12.02 -3.85
CA CYS A 50 8.31 13.21 -4.50
C CYS A 50 9.45 13.79 -3.66
N MET A 51 9.23 13.95 -2.34
CA MET A 51 10.26 14.45 -1.43
C MET A 51 11.47 13.49 -1.33
N VAL A 52 11.25 12.19 -1.17
CA VAL A 52 12.35 11.20 -1.05
C VAL A 52 13.13 11.05 -2.36
N THR A 53 12.47 11.15 -3.51
CA THR A 53 13.12 11.05 -4.83
C THR A 53 13.90 12.33 -5.15
N ASP A 54 13.41 13.49 -4.73
CA ASP A 54 14.11 14.78 -4.85
C ASP A 54 15.38 14.82 -3.98
N TYR A 55 15.34 14.26 -2.77
CA TYR A 55 16.51 14.11 -1.90
C TYR A 55 17.52 13.03 -2.37
N MET A 56 17.13 12.14 -3.27
CA MET A 56 18.02 11.12 -3.85
C MET A 56 18.59 11.52 -5.22
N SER A 57 18.26 12.71 -5.74
CA SER A 57 18.77 13.24 -7.01
C SER A 57 20.00 14.13 -6.82
#